data_AF-A0A7V8DJ32-F1
#
_entry.id   AF-A0A7V8DJ32-F1
#
_cell.length_a   1.000
_cell.length_b   1.000
_cell.length_c   1.000
_cell.angle_alpha   90.00
_cell.angle_beta   90.00
_cell.angle_gamma   90.00
#
_symmetry.space_group_name_H-M   'P 1'
#
loop_
_entity.id
_entity.type
_entity.pdbx_description
1 polymer ?
#
loop_
_entity_poly.entity_id
_entity_poly.type
_entity_poly.pdbx_seq_one_letter_code
_entity_poly.pdbx_strand_id
1 'polypeptide(L)'
;MHEIEKLVTLLTHWQTHETDHASAYRAWAQKAHAAGHRIAGGLLEQIAASSENNRVLFAEALASIANGRKEQKSGFDLPNIPVGGNAALPGRLRELNARQRSAVLATSKGDYPYTSLVGFALTQNLKGALFLTPKNTLKYRNLMASPHVALLIDNRTNTTLDLLDAEAVTLIGTARALRKGKRKDELTAHFLRKHPNLQSFAETPTTALVLIEAERYIHVSRFQAVTVWEVTR
;
A
#
# COMPACT_ATOMS: atom_id res chain seq x y z
N MET A 1 16.56 34.53 -17.63
CA MET A 1 15.77 35.09 -16.51
C MET A 1 14.28 35.08 -16.85
N HIS A 2 13.88 35.63 -18.01
CA HIS A 2 12.48 35.72 -18.44
C HIS A 2 11.70 34.38 -18.53
N GLU A 3 12.30 33.30 -19.03
CA GLU A 3 11.60 31.99 -19.14
C GLU A 3 11.37 31.31 -17.78
N ILE A 4 12.24 31.54 -16.80
CA ILE A 4 12.07 30.98 -15.44
C ILE A 4 10.98 31.75 -14.67
N GLU A 5 10.91 33.07 -14.82
CA GLU A 5 9.82 33.87 -14.25
C GLU A 5 8.46 33.48 -14.83
N LYS A 6 8.40 33.23 -16.16
CA LYS A 6 7.21 32.68 -16.81
C LYS A 6 6.84 31.31 -16.24
N LEU A 7 7.81 30.40 -16.10
CA LEU A 7 7.58 29.09 -15.52
C LEU A 7 7.06 29.16 -14.08
N VAL A 8 7.61 30.05 -13.24
CA VAL A 8 7.12 30.29 -11.87
C VAL A 8 5.66 30.75 -11.89
N THR A 9 5.31 31.67 -12.79
CA THR A 9 3.92 32.13 -12.96
C THR A 9 2.99 30.98 -13.35
N LEU A 10 3.41 30.15 -14.31
CA LEU A 10 2.64 28.98 -14.76
C LEU A 10 2.47 27.94 -13.66
N LEU A 11 3.54 27.58 -12.95
CA LEU A 11 3.49 26.61 -11.84
C LEU A 11 2.57 27.07 -10.72
N THR A 12 2.60 28.37 -10.37
CA THR A 12 1.71 28.96 -9.36
C THR A 12 0.25 28.90 -9.80
N HIS A 13 -0.01 29.20 -11.08
CA HIS A 13 -1.35 29.11 -11.66
C HIS A 13 -1.86 27.66 -11.66
N TRP A 14 -1.07 26.71 -12.15
CA TRP A 14 -1.44 25.28 -12.18
C TRP A 14 -1.67 24.72 -10.77
N GLN A 15 -0.81 25.06 -9.81
CA GLN A 15 -0.99 24.66 -8.42
C GLN A 15 -2.34 25.12 -7.84
N THR A 16 -2.72 26.37 -8.11
CA THR A 16 -4.01 26.91 -7.65
C THR A 16 -5.16 26.15 -8.31
N HIS A 17 -5.07 25.94 -9.63
CA HIS A 17 -6.12 25.28 -10.41
C HIS A 17 -6.32 23.80 -10.01
N GLU A 18 -5.27 23.10 -9.57
CA GLU A 18 -5.39 21.73 -9.05
C GLU A 18 -6.24 21.65 -7.76
N THR A 19 -6.26 22.71 -6.95
CA THR A 19 -7.10 22.78 -5.75
C THR A 19 -8.58 22.85 -6.12
N ASP A 20 -8.90 23.65 -7.14
CA ASP A 20 -10.26 23.79 -7.68
C ASP A 20 -10.72 22.49 -8.35
N HIS A 21 -9.84 21.87 -9.14
CA HIS A 21 -10.08 20.58 -9.77
C HIS A 21 -10.33 19.47 -8.76
N ALA A 22 -9.46 19.30 -7.75
CA ALA A 22 -9.63 18.28 -6.73
C ALA A 22 -10.97 18.44 -5.99
N SER A 23 -11.34 19.68 -5.67
CA SER A 23 -12.62 19.99 -5.03
C SER A 23 -13.81 19.67 -5.93
N ALA A 24 -13.77 20.06 -7.20
CA ALA A 24 -14.80 19.79 -8.18
C ALA A 24 -14.99 18.28 -8.42
N TYR A 25 -13.90 17.52 -8.56
CA TYR A 25 -13.95 16.08 -8.75
C TYR A 25 -14.54 15.35 -7.55
N ARG A 26 -14.21 15.75 -6.31
CA ARG A 26 -14.84 15.20 -5.10
C ARG A 26 -16.33 15.47 -5.06
N ALA A 27 -16.76 16.68 -5.41
CA ALA A 27 -18.18 17.02 -5.45
C ALA A 27 -18.94 16.17 -6.50
N TRP A 28 -18.35 15.96 -7.67
CA TRP A 28 -18.94 15.09 -8.69
C TRP A 28 -18.90 13.61 -8.32
N ALA A 29 -17.85 13.14 -7.63
CA ALA A 29 -17.79 11.79 -7.11
C ALA A 29 -18.97 11.51 -6.16
N GLN A 30 -19.26 12.43 -5.23
CA GLN A 30 -20.40 12.33 -4.32
C GLN A 30 -21.73 12.24 -5.08
N LYS A 31 -21.93 13.08 -6.11
CA LYS A 31 -23.13 13.03 -6.97
C LYS A 31 -23.22 11.69 -7.72
N ALA A 32 -22.12 11.18 -8.26
CA ALA A 32 -22.07 9.91 -8.96
C ALA A 32 -22.41 8.73 -8.03
N HIS A 33 -21.89 8.75 -6.80
CA HIS A 33 -22.24 7.76 -5.78
C HIS A 33 -23.72 7.81 -5.40
N ALA A 34 -24.27 9.01 -5.19
CA ALA A 34 -25.69 9.20 -4.89
C ALA A 34 -26.61 8.69 -6.01
N ALA A 35 -26.18 8.83 -7.27
CA ALA A 35 -26.87 8.31 -8.45
C ALA A 35 -26.63 6.82 -8.72
N GLY A 36 -25.89 6.11 -7.86
CA GLY A 36 -25.62 4.67 -7.99
C GLY A 36 -24.45 4.30 -8.93
N HIS A 37 -23.77 5.27 -9.53
CA HIS A 37 -22.62 5.06 -10.42
C HIS A 37 -21.31 4.86 -9.64
N ARG A 38 -21.20 3.72 -8.93
CA ARG A 38 -20.08 3.45 -8.00
C ARG A 38 -18.69 3.49 -8.65
N ILE A 39 -18.56 2.98 -9.88
CA ILE A 39 -17.27 2.95 -10.59
C ILE A 39 -16.83 4.37 -10.96
N ALA A 40 -17.72 5.15 -11.58
CA ALA A 40 -17.42 6.52 -11.97
C ALA A 40 -17.09 7.40 -10.75
N GLY A 41 -17.84 7.26 -9.65
CA GLY A 41 -17.54 7.94 -8.39
C GLY A 41 -16.14 7.61 -7.86
N GLY A 42 -15.79 6.32 -7.76
CA GLY A 42 -14.47 5.92 -7.28
C GLY A 42 -13.31 6.31 -8.22
N LEU A 43 -13.55 6.45 -9.52
CA LEU A 43 -12.56 7.01 -10.45
C LEU A 43 -12.38 8.51 -10.26
N LEU A 44 -13.46 9.27 -10.04
CA LEU A 44 -13.39 10.70 -9.74
C LEU A 44 -12.67 10.98 -8.41
N GLU A 45 -12.85 10.13 -7.40
CA GLU A 45 -12.07 10.22 -6.14
C GLU A 45 -10.57 10.00 -6.37
N GLN A 46 -10.20 9.04 -7.24
CA GLN A 46 -8.81 8.80 -7.62
C GLN A 46 -8.22 9.99 -8.39
N ILE A 47 -8.97 10.57 -9.32
CA ILE A 47 -8.54 11.76 -10.06
C ILE A 47 -8.34 12.94 -9.10
N ALA A 48 -9.26 13.14 -8.14
CA ALA A 48 -9.11 14.18 -7.12
C ALA A 48 -7.86 13.99 -6.25
N ALA A 49 -7.55 12.76 -5.87
CA ALA A 49 -6.32 12.44 -5.13
C ALA A 49 -5.07 12.72 -5.99
N SER A 50 -5.12 12.40 -7.29
CA SER A 50 -4.03 12.71 -8.22
C SER A 50 -3.80 14.21 -8.39
N SER A 51 -4.88 15.02 -8.47
CA SER A 51 -4.77 16.48 -8.52
C SER A 51 -4.10 17.07 -7.29
N GLU A 52 -4.42 16.53 -6.10
CA GLU A 52 -3.75 16.95 -4.86
C GLU A 52 -2.24 16.61 -4.88
N ASN A 53 -1.87 15.44 -5.43
CA ASN A 53 -0.46 15.08 -5.60
C ASN A 53 0.24 16.02 -6.59
N ASN A 54 -0.40 16.36 -7.72
CA ASN A 54 0.13 17.34 -8.68
C ASN A 54 0.37 18.70 -7.99
N ARG A 55 -0.55 19.14 -7.13
CA ARG A 55 -0.41 20.38 -6.36
C ARG A 55 0.85 20.39 -5.49
N VAL A 56 1.18 19.26 -4.85
CA VAL A 56 2.41 19.11 -4.05
C VAL A 56 3.64 19.21 -4.96
N LEU A 57 3.65 18.50 -6.08
CA LEU A 57 4.77 18.54 -7.05
C LEU A 57 4.99 19.95 -7.63
N PHE A 58 3.91 20.69 -7.92
CA PHE A 58 4.03 22.09 -8.35
C PHE A 58 4.62 22.99 -7.24
N ALA A 59 4.25 22.76 -5.97
CA ALA A 59 4.82 23.47 -4.83
C ALA A 59 6.34 23.24 -4.73
N GLU A 60 6.77 21.99 -4.91
CA GLU A 60 8.18 21.61 -4.85
C GLU A 60 8.98 22.16 -6.02
N ALA A 61 8.42 22.16 -7.22
CA ALA A 61 9.02 22.80 -8.38
C ALA A 61 9.24 24.31 -8.14
N LEU A 62 8.26 25.00 -7.56
CA LEU A 62 8.38 26.41 -7.17
C LEU A 62 9.48 26.62 -6.11
N ALA A 63 9.51 25.79 -5.06
CA ALA A 63 10.52 25.87 -4.01
C ALA A 63 11.94 25.62 -4.56
N SER A 64 12.09 24.65 -5.47
CA SER A 64 13.37 24.34 -6.14
C SER A 64 13.88 25.52 -6.96
N ILE A 65 13.00 26.20 -7.69
CA ILE A 65 13.35 27.40 -8.47
C ILE A 65 13.72 28.56 -7.53
N ALA A 66 12.94 28.80 -6.48
CA ALA A 66 13.16 29.89 -5.52
C ALA A 66 14.48 29.76 -4.74
N ASN A 67 14.91 28.53 -4.47
CA ASN A 67 16.15 28.23 -3.76
C ASN A 67 17.42 28.31 -4.64
N GLY A 68 17.25 28.62 -5.94
CA GLY A 68 18.28 29.06 -6.89
C GLY A 68 19.53 28.18 -6.97
N ARG A 69 19.59 27.24 -7.94
CA ARG A 69 20.78 26.44 -8.32
C ARG A 69 21.84 26.28 -7.21
N LYS A 70 21.40 25.82 -6.04
CA LYS A 70 22.26 24.99 -5.22
C LYS A 70 21.75 23.60 -5.50
N GLU A 71 22.58 22.80 -6.16
CA GLU A 71 22.71 21.42 -5.71
C GLU A 71 23.06 21.51 -4.21
N GLN A 72 22.04 21.67 -3.36
CA GLN A 72 22.10 21.12 -2.03
C GLN A 72 22.45 19.66 -2.29
N LYS A 73 23.62 19.22 -1.82
CA LYS A 73 23.98 17.80 -1.73
C LYS A 73 22.70 17.05 -1.45
N SER A 74 22.17 16.33 -2.44
CA SER A 74 20.78 15.87 -2.45
C SER A 74 20.61 14.63 -1.58
N GLY A 75 21.11 14.71 -0.35
CA GLY A 75 20.70 13.84 0.73
C GLY A 75 19.64 14.61 1.50
N PHE A 76 18.42 14.08 1.56
CA PHE A 76 17.62 14.32 2.74
C PHE A 76 18.53 14.06 3.96
N ASP A 77 18.49 14.93 4.97
CA ASP A 77 19.24 14.74 6.22
C ASP A 77 18.50 13.66 7.01
N LEU A 78 18.61 12.45 6.49
CA LEU A 78 17.93 11.28 7.00
C LEU A 78 18.75 10.79 8.18
N PRO A 79 18.11 10.38 9.27
CA PRO A 79 18.81 9.60 10.26
C PRO A 79 19.52 8.42 9.55
N ASN A 80 20.66 7.98 10.09
CA ASN A 80 21.37 6.78 9.62
C ASN A 80 21.31 5.64 10.66
N ILE A 81 20.40 5.79 11.63
CA ILE A 81 20.15 4.84 12.70
C ILE A 81 18.63 4.75 12.87
N PRO A 82 18.04 3.54 12.93
CA PRO A 82 16.64 3.37 13.25
C PRO A 82 16.27 4.10 14.54
N VAL A 83 15.23 4.94 14.47
CA VAL A 83 14.68 5.63 15.64
C VAL A 83 13.37 4.96 16.04
N GLY A 84 13.08 4.89 17.34
CA GLY A 84 11.82 4.35 17.84
C GLY A 84 10.64 5.19 17.33
N GLY A 85 9.73 4.57 16.59
CA GLY A 85 8.47 5.16 16.19
C GLY A 85 7.40 4.99 17.28
N ASN A 86 6.36 5.81 17.23
CA ASN A 86 5.23 5.80 18.17
C ASN A 86 3.88 5.56 17.48
N ALA A 87 3.90 4.98 16.27
CA ALA A 87 2.70 4.83 15.46
C ALA A 87 1.70 3.86 16.11
N ALA A 88 0.41 4.20 16.08
CA ALA A 88 -0.67 3.30 16.46
C ALA A 88 -0.87 2.23 15.37
N LEU A 89 -0.09 1.15 15.42
CA LEU A 89 -0.02 0.11 14.38
C LEU A 89 -1.37 -0.49 13.96
N PRO A 90 -2.30 -0.81 14.88
CA PRO A 90 -3.62 -1.30 14.49
C PRO A 90 -4.38 -0.34 13.56
N GLY A 91 -4.25 0.98 13.77
CA GLY A 91 -4.85 1.99 12.91
C GLY A 91 -4.22 2.01 11.51
N ARG A 92 -2.89 2.01 11.44
CA ARG A 92 -2.16 2.00 10.17
C ARG A 92 -2.38 0.72 9.36
N LEU A 93 -2.43 -0.43 10.03
CA LEU A 93 -2.78 -1.70 9.39
C LEU A 93 -4.17 -1.66 8.75
N ARG A 94 -5.18 -1.08 9.43
CA ARG A 94 -6.52 -0.93 8.86
C ARG A 94 -6.52 0.00 7.66
N GLU A 95 -5.79 1.11 7.73
CA GLU A 95 -5.66 2.07 6.63
C GLU A 95 -4.99 1.44 5.40
N LEU A 96 -3.82 0.82 5.59
CA LEU A 96 -3.10 0.12 4.52
C LEU A 96 -3.94 -1.02 3.94
N ASN A 97 -4.66 -1.77 4.79
CA ASN A 97 -5.56 -2.82 4.30
C ASN A 97 -6.74 -2.28 3.49
N ALA A 98 -7.22 -1.07 3.77
CA ALA A 98 -8.30 -0.44 3.01
C ALA A 98 -7.80 0.12 1.67
N ARG A 99 -6.62 0.75 1.65
CA ARG A 99 -6.09 1.45 0.46
C ARG A 99 -5.32 0.54 -0.49
N GLN A 100 -4.55 -0.43 0.04
CA GLN A 100 -3.66 -1.27 -0.76
C GLN A 100 -4.34 -2.58 -1.16
N ARG A 101 -4.32 -2.88 -2.47
CA ARG A 101 -4.89 -4.12 -3.03
C ARG A 101 -3.87 -5.27 -3.07
N SER A 102 -2.60 -4.94 -3.28
CA SER A 102 -1.51 -5.91 -3.38
C SER A 102 -0.47 -5.73 -2.28
N ALA A 103 0.30 -6.78 -2.06
CA ALA A 103 1.43 -6.83 -1.14
C ALA A 103 2.55 -7.68 -1.76
N VAL A 104 3.77 -7.54 -1.24
CA VAL A 104 4.92 -8.37 -1.63
C VAL A 104 5.10 -9.48 -0.60
N LEU A 105 4.90 -10.73 -1.02
CA LEU A 105 5.13 -11.91 -0.21
C LEU A 105 6.54 -12.43 -0.45
N ALA A 106 7.33 -12.52 0.62
CA ALA A 106 8.58 -13.27 0.67
C ALA A 106 8.32 -14.68 1.21
N THR A 107 8.76 -15.68 0.44
CA THR A 107 8.79 -17.10 0.83
C THR A 107 10.20 -17.63 0.61
N SER A 108 10.63 -18.65 1.36
CA SER A 108 11.95 -19.25 1.14
C SER A 108 11.84 -20.77 0.96
N LYS A 109 12.71 -21.31 0.11
CA LYS A 109 12.98 -22.73 -0.02
C LYS A 109 14.42 -22.90 -0.49
N GLY A 110 15.30 -23.39 0.39
CA GLY A 110 16.73 -23.42 0.12
C GLY A 110 17.37 -22.03 0.23
N ASP A 111 18.30 -21.73 -0.66
CA ASP A 111 19.31 -20.68 -0.44
C ASP A 111 18.82 -19.25 -0.69
N TYR A 112 17.79 -19.06 -1.50
CA TYR A 112 17.33 -17.72 -1.89
C TYR A 112 15.92 -17.38 -1.39
N PRO A 113 15.71 -16.19 -0.80
CA PRO A 113 14.37 -15.67 -0.58
C PRO A 113 13.71 -15.34 -1.93
N TYR A 114 12.45 -15.74 -2.08
CA TYR A 114 11.63 -15.49 -3.27
C TYR A 114 10.50 -14.52 -2.96
N THR A 115 10.55 -13.34 -3.56
CA THR A 115 9.51 -12.31 -3.47
C THR A 115 8.50 -12.44 -4.60
N SER A 116 7.23 -12.19 -4.31
CA SER A 116 6.18 -12.22 -5.32
C SER A 116 4.98 -11.36 -4.93
N LEU A 117 4.32 -10.73 -5.91
CA LEU A 117 3.09 -9.97 -5.67
C LEU A 117 1.92 -10.91 -5.37
N VAL A 118 1.08 -10.51 -4.41
CA VAL A 118 -0.18 -11.19 -4.06
C VAL A 118 -1.28 -10.16 -3.78
N GLY A 119 -2.51 -10.48 -4.16
CA GLY A 119 -3.69 -9.81 -3.60
C GLY A 119 -3.86 -10.27 -2.15
N PHE A 120 -4.05 -9.34 -1.22
CA PHE A 120 -4.08 -9.66 0.22
C PHE A 120 -5.29 -9.05 0.93
N ALA A 121 -5.68 -9.64 2.06
CA ALA A 121 -6.59 -9.04 3.03
C ALA A 121 -6.12 -9.35 4.46
N LEU A 122 -5.98 -8.33 5.32
CA LEU A 122 -5.75 -8.57 6.75
C LEU A 122 -7.00 -9.16 7.41
N THR A 123 -6.82 -10.04 8.40
CA THR A 123 -7.93 -10.55 9.21
C THR A 123 -8.55 -9.42 10.04
N GLN A 124 -9.83 -9.53 10.40
CA GLN A 124 -10.55 -8.49 11.15
C GLN A 124 -9.88 -8.13 12.50
N ASN A 125 -9.32 -9.14 13.17
CA ASN A 125 -8.61 -9.02 14.44
C ASN A 125 -7.13 -8.61 14.27
N LEU A 126 -6.66 -8.37 13.04
CA LEU A 126 -5.27 -8.02 12.70
C LEU A 126 -4.24 -9.04 13.19
N LYS A 127 -4.64 -10.29 13.47
CA LYS A 127 -3.72 -11.39 13.85
C LYS A 127 -3.15 -12.12 12.63
N GLY A 128 -3.33 -11.60 11.42
CA GLY A 128 -2.88 -12.28 10.21
C GLY A 128 -3.32 -11.64 8.91
N ALA A 129 -2.98 -12.32 7.82
CA ALA A 129 -3.33 -11.93 6.46
C ALA A 129 -3.77 -13.15 5.63
N LEU A 130 -4.57 -12.91 4.61
CA LEU A 130 -5.09 -13.90 3.68
C LEU A 130 -4.60 -13.58 2.26
N PHE A 131 -4.27 -14.60 1.50
CA PHE A 131 -4.10 -14.48 0.05
C PHE A 131 -4.53 -15.76 -0.67
N LEU A 132 -4.89 -15.62 -1.96
CA LEU A 132 -5.17 -16.75 -2.85
C LEU A 132 -3.97 -16.99 -3.77
N THR A 133 -3.69 -18.26 -4.06
CA THR A 133 -2.68 -18.65 -5.06
C THR A 133 -3.01 -20.02 -5.67
N PRO A 134 -2.67 -20.29 -6.93
CA PRO A 134 -2.74 -21.64 -7.48
C PRO A 134 -1.71 -22.53 -6.78
N LYS A 135 -2.08 -23.79 -6.55
CA LYS A 135 -1.21 -24.81 -5.93
C LYS A 135 0.06 -25.09 -6.75
N ASN A 136 0.07 -24.82 -8.05
CA ASN A 136 1.21 -25.02 -8.94
C ASN A 136 2.16 -23.80 -9.03
N THR A 137 2.19 -22.93 -8.02
CA THR A 137 3.10 -21.77 -8.00
C THR A 137 4.34 -22.03 -7.18
N LEU A 138 5.45 -21.34 -7.50
CA LEU A 138 6.67 -21.41 -6.71
C LEU A 138 6.44 -20.99 -5.25
N LYS A 139 5.71 -19.89 -5.02
CA LYS A 139 5.34 -19.44 -3.66
C LYS A 139 4.57 -20.51 -2.87
N TYR A 140 3.67 -21.26 -3.53
CA TYR A 140 2.95 -22.36 -2.89
C TYR A 140 3.88 -23.52 -2.54
N ARG A 141 4.76 -23.93 -3.45
CA ARG A 141 5.75 -24.98 -3.16
C ARG A 141 6.72 -24.56 -2.05
N ASN A 142 7.12 -23.30 -2.02
CA ASN A 142 7.98 -22.76 -0.97
C ASN A 142 7.28 -22.80 0.39
N LEU A 143 6.03 -22.32 0.47
CA LEU A 143 5.29 -22.30 1.74
C LEU A 143 4.95 -23.70 2.28
N MET A 144 4.84 -24.71 1.40
CA MET A 144 4.71 -26.12 1.81
C MET A 144 6.01 -26.70 2.36
N ALA A 145 7.17 -26.17 1.96
CA ALA A 145 8.47 -26.63 2.44
C ALA A 145 8.92 -25.87 3.71
N SER A 146 8.61 -24.58 3.80
CA SER A 146 8.90 -23.73 4.97
C SER A 146 7.70 -22.81 5.21
N PRO A 147 7.06 -22.85 6.41
CA PRO A 147 5.92 -22.00 6.69
C PRO A 147 6.32 -20.54 6.96
N HIS A 148 7.60 -20.24 7.21
CA HIS A 148 8.04 -18.89 7.56
C HIS A 148 7.96 -17.95 6.36
N VAL A 149 7.25 -16.84 6.53
CA VAL A 149 7.03 -15.84 5.49
C VAL A 149 7.12 -14.43 6.04
N ALA A 150 7.37 -13.49 5.13
CA ALA A 150 7.15 -12.07 5.38
C ALA A 150 6.22 -11.50 4.32
N LEU A 151 5.32 -10.60 4.71
CA LEU A 151 4.42 -9.88 3.80
C LEU A 151 4.63 -8.38 3.98
N LEU A 152 5.14 -7.72 2.95
CA LEU A 152 5.33 -6.27 2.90
C LEU A 152 4.08 -5.61 2.30
N ILE A 153 3.49 -4.70 3.06
CA ILE A 153 2.40 -3.82 2.61
C ILE A 153 2.96 -2.40 2.63
N ASP A 154 3.01 -1.74 1.49
CA ASP A 154 3.53 -0.38 1.36
C ASP A 154 2.59 0.50 0.54
N ASN A 155 2.75 1.82 0.66
CA ASN A 155 1.95 2.81 -0.05
C ASN A 155 2.78 3.65 -1.03
N ARG A 156 3.94 3.14 -1.47
CA ARG A 156 4.86 3.91 -2.32
C ARG A 156 4.17 4.30 -3.63
N THR A 157 4.48 5.49 -4.12
CA THR A 157 3.96 6.04 -5.37
C THR A 157 4.97 5.95 -6.53
N ASN A 158 6.17 5.46 -6.24
CA ASN A 158 7.35 5.44 -7.10
C ASN A 158 7.83 6.86 -7.45
N THR A 159 7.88 7.74 -6.45
CA THR A 159 8.37 9.13 -6.56
C THR A 159 9.48 9.40 -5.55
N THR A 160 10.24 10.48 -5.73
CA THR A 160 11.33 10.86 -4.81
C THR A 160 10.82 11.18 -3.40
N LEU A 161 9.56 11.57 -3.24
CA LEU A 161 8.92 11.86 -1.95
C LEU A 161 8.64 10.62 -1.12
N ASP A 162 8.59 9.44 -1.74
CA ASP A 162 8.40 8.18 -1.02
C ASP A 162 9.50 7.94 0.02
N LEU A 163 10.70 8.52 -0.16
CA LEU A 163 11.79 8.43 0.81
C LEU A 163 11.42 9.01 2.18
N LEU A 164 10.51 10.00 2.23
CA LEU A 164 10.03 10.62 3.45
C LEU A 164 8.62 10.16 3.83
N ASP A 165 7.74 10.06 2.85
CA ASP A 165 6.30 9.95 3.09
C ASP A 165 5.75 8.53 2.93
N ALA A 166 6.47 7.66 2.21
CA ALA A 166 6.04 6.28 2.12
C ALA A 166 6.22 5.59 3.47
N GLU A 167 5.26 4.73 3.76
CA GLU A 167 5.31 3.81 4.86
C GLU A 167 5.23 2.39 4.35
N ALA A 168 5.84 1.50 5.12
CA ALA A 168 5.72 0.09 4.90
C ALA A 168 5.46 -0.62 6.23
N VAL A 169 4.64 -1.66 6.17
CA VAL A 169 4.47 -2.62 7.25
C VAL A 169 4.88 -3.99 6.76
N THR A 170 5.84 -4.59 7.44
CA THR A 170 6.22 -5.99 7.27
C THR A 170 5.51 -6.84 8.32
N LEU A 171 4.62 -7.72 7.90
CA LEU A 171 4.09 -8.82 8.71
C LEU A 171 5.09 -9.97 8.67
N ILE A 172 5.59 -10.42 9.81
CA ILE A 172 6.40 -11.63 9.95
C ILE A 172 5.57 -12.71 10.64
N GLY A 173 5.57 -13.93 10.10
CA GLY A 173 4.88 -15.05 10.73
C GLY A 173 4.90 -16.33 9.91
N THR A 174 3.90 -17.19 10.14
CA THR A 174 3.81 -18.51 9.49
C THR A 174 2.59 -18.62 8.60
N ALA A 175 2.78 -19.17 7.39
CA ALA A 175 1.74 -19.39 6.41
C ALA A 175 1.29 -20.86 6.37
N ARG A 176 -0.01 -21.07 6.18
CA ARG A 176 -0.59 -22.40 5.90
C ARG A 176 -1.74 -22.33 4.92
N ALA A 177 -1.80 -23.32 4.03
CA ALA A 177 -2.97 -23.52 3.17
C ALA A 177 -4.15 -24.04 4.01
N LEU A 178 -5.30 -23.38 3.90
CA LEU A 178 -6.49 -23.79 4.65
C LEU A 178 -7.15 -25.01 4.01
N ARG A 179 -7.48 -25.99 4.87
CA ARG A 179 -8.26 -27.17 4.48
C ARG A 179 -9.72 -26.80 4.24
N LYS A 180 -10.45 -27.63 3.48
CA LYS A 180 -11.89 -27.45 3.24
C LYS A 180 -12.65 -27.43 4.58
N GLY A 181 -13.69 -26.61 4.67
CA GLY A 181 -14.57 -26.50 5.84
C GLY A 181 -14.91 -25.05 6.19
N LYS A 182 -15.82 -24.90 7.15
CA LYS A 182 -16.44 -23.62 7.55
C LYS A 182 -15.47 -22.46 7.71
N ARG A 183 -14.34 -22.68 8.40
CA ARG A 183 -13.31 -21.63 8.61
C ARG A 183 -12.71 -21.13 7.30
N LYS A 184 -12.48 -22.02 6.32
CA LYS A 184 -11.99 -21.61 5.00
C LYS A 184 -13.05 -20.79 4.28
N ASP A 185 -14.31 -21.19 4.34
CA ASP A 185 -15.41 -20.53 3.65
C ASP A 185 -15.63 -19.10 4.19
N GLU A 186 -15.62 -18.93 5.51
CA GLU A 186 -15.71 -17.63 6.19
C GLU A 186 -14.55 -16.69 5.80
N LEU A 187 -13.32 -17.19 5.81
CA LEU A 187 -12.14 -16.42 5.44
C LEU A 187 -12.09 -16.12 3.93
N THR A 188 -12.60 -17.02 3.10
CA THR A 188 -12.74 -16.79 1.65
C THR A 188 -13.72 -15.66 1.40
N ALA A 189 -14.89 -15.70 2.04
CA ALA A 189 -15.87 -14.61 1.95
C ALA A 189 -15.29 -13.27 2.46
N HIS A 190 -14.48 -13.31 3.53
CA HIS A 190 -13.78 -12.11 4.02
C HIS A 190 -12.80 -11.53 2.99
N PHE A 191 -11.97 -12.38 2.39
CA PHE A 191 -11.04 -11.97 1.35
C PHE A 191 -11.76 -11.37 0.14
N LEU A 192 -12.84 -12.01 -0.31
CA LEU A 192 -13.63 -11.59 -1.49
C LEU A 192 -14.38 -10.27 -1.28
N ARG A 193 -14.70 -9.87 -0.04
CA ARG A 193 -15.22 -8.51 0.22
C ARG A 193 -14.21 -7.44 -0.20
N LYS A 194 -12.91 -7.70 -0.05
CA LYS A 194 -11.86 -6.78 -0.50
C LYS A 194 -11.52 -6.95 -1.98
N HIS A 195 -11.64 -8.18 -2.51
CA HIS A 195 -11.32 -8.52 -3.90
C HIS A 195 -12.47 -9.20 -4.65
N PRO A 196 -13.60 -8.51 -4.94
CA PRO A 196 -14.77 -9.14 -5.56
C PRO A 196 -14.47 -9.75 -6.94
N ASN A 197 -13.52 -9.17 -7.68
CA ASN A 197 -13.08 -9.64 -8.99
C ASN A 197 -12.29 -10.96 -8.95
N LEU A 198 -11.95 -11.49 -7.77
CA LEU A 198 -11.25 -12.76 -7.60
C LEU A 198 -12.19 -13.93 -7.25
N GLN A 199 -13.50 -13.78 -7.39
CA GLN A 199 -14.50 -14.82 -7.10
C GLN A 199 -14.21 -16.13 -7.85
N SER A 200 -14.16 -16.09 -9.18
CA SER A 200 -13.91 -17.28 -10.02
C SER A 200 -12.55 -17.93 -9.71
N PHE A 201 -11.56 -17.10 -9.36
CA PHE A 201 -10.25 -17.56 -8.95
C PHE A 201 -10.31 -18.34 -7.62
N ALA A 202 -11.09 -17.87 -6.65
CA ALA A 202 -11.28 -18.52 -5.35
C ALA A 202 -12.04 -19.85 -5.45
N GLU A 203 -12.98 -19.96 -6.40
CA GLU A 203 -13.80 -21.15 -6.65
C GLU A 203 -13.05 -22.26 -7.40
N THR A 204 -11.97 -21.91 -8.10
CA THR A 204 -11.18 -22.87 -8.86
C THR A 204 -10.54 -23.92 -7.92
N PRO A 205 -10.73 -25.25 -8.14
CA PRO A 205 -10.24 -26.30 -7.24
C PRO A 205 -8.71 -26.35 -7.03
N THR A 206 -7.96 -25.83 -8.00
CA THR A 206 -6.50 -25.70 -7.97
C THR A 206 -6.02 -24.48 -7.19
N THR A 207 -6.91 -23.61 -6.73
CA THR A 207 -6.59 -22.44 -5.90
C THR A 207 -6.60 -22.81 -4.42
N ALA A 208 -5.58 -22.35 -3.71
CA ALA A 208 -5.49 -22.42 -2.26
C ALA A 208 -5.74 -21.04 -1.65
N LEU A 209 -6.53 -21.01 -0.58
CA LEU A 209 -6.55 -19.89 0.35
C LEU A 209 -5.47 -20.14 1.40
N VAL A 210 -4.55 -19.20 1.54
CA VAL A 210 -3.46 -19.25 2.50
C VAL A 210 -3.74 -18.23 3.59
N LEU A 211 -3.62 -18.68 4.83
CA LEU A 211 -3.62 -17.82 6.01
C LEU A 211 -2.18 -17.66 6.49
N ILE A 212 -1.75 -16.42 6.66
CA ILE A 212 -0.55 -16.05 7.39
C ILE A 212 -0.97 -15.66 8.80
N GLU A 213 -0.51 -16.40 9.80
CA GLU A 213 -0.69 -16.09 11.21
C GLU A 213 0.49 -15.19 11.62
N ALA A 214 0.18 -13.96 12.03
CA ALA A 214 1.19 -12.95 12.33
C ALA A 214 1.82 -13.22 13.70
N GLU A 215 3.14 -13.16 13.75
CA GLU A 215 3.91 -13.14 15.01
C GLU A 215 4.19 -11.70 15.41
N ARG A 216 4.57 -10.86 14.45
CA ARG A 216 4.78 -9.43 14.65
C ARG A 216 4.59 -8.61 13.39
N TYR A 217 4.36 -7.32 13.61
CA TYR A 217 4.36 -6.30 12.58
C TYR A 217 5.49 -5.31 12.82
N ILE A 218 6.24 -4.99 11.76
CA ILE A 218 7.30 -3.98 11.77
C ILE A 218 6.86 -2.86 10.84
N HIS A 219 6.51 -1.71 11.40
CA HIS A 219 6.19 -0.50 10.66
C HIS A 219 7.45 0.33 10.49
N VAL A 220 7.71 0.77 9.26
CA VAL A 220 8.75 1.73 8.91
C VAL A 220 8.07 2.93 8.25
N SER A 221 8.34 4.12 8.75
CA SER A 221 7.92 5.38 8.13
C SER A 221 9.02 6.42 8.27
N ARG A 222 8.93 7.53 7.51
CA ARG A 222 9.91 8.63 7.58
C ARG A 222 11.35 8.13 7.50
N PHE A 223 11.58 7.28 6.50
CA PHE A 223 12.83 6.57 6.21
C PHE A 223 13.32 5.56 7.27
N GLN A 224 13.28 5.89 8.56
CA GLN A 224 13.90 5.10 9.64
C GLN A 224 13.15 5.10 10.99
N ALA A 225 11.94 5.65 11.06
CA ALA A 225 11.12 5.49 12.26
C ALA A 225 10.50 4.09 12.28
N VAL A 226 10.95 3.27 13.24
CA VAL A 226 10.55 1.86 13.35
C VAL A 226 9.65 1.66 14.57
N THR A 227 8.45 1.13 14.35
CA THR A 227 7.55 0.70 15.43
C THR A 227 7.29 -0.80 15.28
N VAL A 228 7.49 -1.58 16.34
CA VAL A 228 7.25 -3.03 16.35
C VAL A 228 6.02 -3.32 17.20
N TRP A 229 5.13 -4.17 16.69
CA TRP A 229 4.01 -4.71 17.44
C TRP A 229 4.06 -6.24 17.44
N GLU A 230 4.29 -6.81 18.62
CA GLU A 230 4.23 -8.25 18.87
C GLU A 230 2.77 -8.69 19.01
N VAL A 231 2.35 -9.69 18.23
CA VAL A 231 0.98 -10.20 18.24
C VAL A 231 0.84 -11.23 19.35
N THR A 232 0.15 -10.87 20.42
CA THR A 232 -0.21 -11.81 21.48
C THR A 232 -1.15 -12.89 20.95
N ARG A 233 -0.75 -14.16 21.09
CA ARG A 233 -1.52 -15.33 20.65
C ARG A 233 -2.88 -15.39 21.32
#